data_AF-R6FU59-F1
#
_entry.id   AF-R6FU59-F1
#
_cell.length_a   1.000
_cell.length_b   1.000
_cell.length_c   1.000
_cell.angle_alpha   90.00
_cell.angle_beta   90.00
_cell.angle_gamma   90.00
#
_symmetry.space_group_name_H-M   'P 1'
#
loop_
_entity.id
_entity.type
_entity.pdbx_description
1 polymer ?
#
loop_
_entity_poly.entity_id
_entity_poly.type
_entity_poly.pdbx_seq_one_letter_code
_entity_poly.pdbx_strand_id
1 'polypeptide(L)'
;MVLQKATGYSQVYRTWNLLRRAYSLNDGLYRLQTKDIATLYEIWCFIEVSHIVKAQLNLDDEDVEHRNRMEMNGIFSWELGKGEHSRILFRKDGVELAELVYNPKNADKENDNVGMKDLVVPTVPQKPDIVLQLTKNDLQQGMKMTYLFDAKYRIDGKDKGVDVPPEDAINQMHRYRDAIYYKDYDANALKKEVIGGYILFPGDGEPNDVAVSKFYKTIKEVNIGAFPLRPKDVENRKLLENFIDELIHTKSYETITHVIPQKGAYVEVGNRVLIGLVKEDNRLFQAFMDGTATLYYSGKQFPTTIALQDLHFFMPYIKGKGIRDVYEIVKVRTITGKEAKQTDEDDADSKALRLAFELRYVRKQYAEFQPIDTTKMIVHTFVDTTFDKLEECVIIDKL
;
A
#
# COMPACT_ATOMS: atom_id res chain seq x y z
N MET A 1 -45.50 23.77 4.67
CA MET A 1 -45.24 22.76 3.61
C MET A 1 -46.58 22.12 3.21
N VAL A 2 -47.42 22.80 2.41
CA VAL A 2 -48.78 22.30 2.07
C VAL A 2 -49.14 22.47 0.58
N LEU A 3 -48.40 23.27 -0.20
CA LEU A 3 -48.69 23.47 -1.63
C LEU A 3 -48.05 22.44 -2.58
N GLN A 4 -47.09 21.62 -2.12
CA GLN A 4 -46.38 20.64 -2.98
C GLN A 4 -47.22 19.40 -3.35
N LYS A 5 -48.36 19.16 -2.69
CA LYS A 5 -49.20 17.96 -2.87
C LYS A 5 -50.46 18.17 -3.71
N ALA A 6 -50.74 19.40 -4.18
CA ALA A 6 -51.90 19.67 -5.04
C ALA A 6 -51.54 19.44 -6.52
N THR A 7 -52.41 18.75 -7.26
CA THR A 7 -52.21 18.13 -8.60
C THR A 7 -51.89 19.07 -9.77
N GLY A 8 -51.63 20.37 -9.53
CA GLY A 8 -51.06 21.30 -10.52
C GLY A 8 -49.69 21.88 -10.13
N TYR A 9 -49.42 22.03 -8.84
CA TYR A 9 -48.17 22.61 -8.32
C TYR A 9 -47.00 21.64 -8.40
N SER A 10 -47.25 20.33 -8.40
CA SER A 10 -46.22 19.31 -8.62
C SER A 10 -45.60 19.42 -10.01
N GLN A 11 -46.40 19.75 -11.04
CA GLN A 11 -45.92 19.90 -12.41
C GLN A 11 -45.10 21.18 -12.57
N VAL A 12 -45.54 22.30 -11.98
CA VAL A 12 -44.75 23.54 -11.94
C VAL A 12 -43.44 23.34 -11.19
N TYR A 13 -43.47 22.65 -10.05
CA TYR A 13 -42.28 22.34 -9.27
C TYR A 13 -41.33 21.40 -10.02
N ARG A 14 -41.87 20.42 -10.76
CA ARG A 14 -41.09 19.54 -11.65
C ARG A 14 -40.43 20.36 -12.77
N THR A 15 -41.19 21.20 -13.47
CA THR A 15 -40.67 22.06 -14.55
C THR A 15 -39.63 23.06 -14.03
N TRP A 16 -39.86 23.66 -12.86
CA TRP A 16 -38.90 24.55 -12.19
C TRP A 16 -37.60 23.83 -11.85
N ASN A 17 -37.67 22.61 -11.29
CA ASN A 17 -36.47 21.82 -11.02
C ASN A 17 -35.74 21.41 -12.30
N LEU A 18 -36.47 21.10 -13.38
CA LEU A 18 -35.91 20.74 -14.67
C LEU A 18 -35.19 21.95 -15.30
N LEU A 19 -35.81 23.12 -15.26
CA LEU A 19 -35.22 24.38 -15.74
C LEU A 19 -33.99 24.78 -14.90
N ARG A 20 -34.07 24.65 -13.57
CA ARG A 20 -32.95 24.91 -12.67
C ARG A 20 -31.78 23.98 -12.97
N ARG A 21 -32.02 22.69 -13.20
CA ARG A 21 -30.96 21.74 -13.61
C ARG A 21 -30.38 22.08 -14.99
N ALA A 22 -31.21 22.48 -15.95
CA ALA A 22 -30.76 22.83 -17.31
C ALA A 22 -29.91 24.12 -17.33
N TYR A 23 -30.38 25.19 -16.67
CA TYR A 23 -29.63 26.45 -16.56
C TYR A 23 -28.27 26.23 -15.92
N SER A 24 -28.28 25.41 -14.89
CA SER A 24 -27.15 25.18 -14.06
C SER A 24 -26.13 24.22 -14.74
N LEU A 25 -26.63 23.36 -15.66
CA LEU A 25 -25.82 22.55 -16.58
C LEU A 25 -25.12 23.45 -17.60
N ASN A 26 -25.84 24.41 -18.14
CA ASN A 26 -25.30 25.41 -19.05
C ASN A 26 -24.23 26.29 -18.36
N ASP A 27 -24.51 26.79 -17.15
CA ASP A 27 -23.60 27.71 -16.42
C ASP A 27 -22.20 27.16 -16.27
N GLY A 28 -22.05 25.88 -15.93
CA GLY A 28 -20.70 25.34 -15.83
C GLY A 28 -20.23 24.46 -16.95
N LEU A 29 -21.03 24.28 -18.01
CA LEU A 29 -20.43 24.09 -19.34
C LEU A 29 -19.55 25.31 -19.68
N TYR A 30 -20.02 26.54 -19.37
CA TYR A 30 -19.20 27.76 -19.50
C TYR A 30 -18.03 27.82 -18.51
N ARG A 31 -18.21 27.41 -17.24
CA ARG A 31 -17.09 27.32 -16.29
C ARG A 31 -16.04 26.27 -16.70
N LEU A 32 -16.45 25.16 -17.32
CA LEU A 32 -15.52 24.19 -17.93
C LEU A 32 -14.73 24.79 -19.09
N GLN A 33 -15.36 25.60 -19.95
CA GLN A 33 -14.68 26.31 -21.05
C GLN A 33 -13.59 27.28 -20.55
N THR A 34 -13.68 27.80 -19.32
CA THR A 34 -12.65 28.68 -18.76
C THR A 34 -11.45 27.95 -18.15
N LYS A 35 -11.49 26.62 -18.00
CA LYS A 35 -10.34 25.86 -17.48
C LYS A 35 -9.34 25.57 -18.59
N ASP A 36 -8.05 25.59 -18.24
CA ASP A 36 -6.98 25.19 -19.15
C ASP A 36 -7.09 23.68 -19.48
N ILE A 37 -6.68 23.31 -20.69
CA ILE A 37 -6.75 21.93 -21.19
C ILE A 37 -5.94 20.96 -20.30
N ALA A 38 -4.83 21.44 -19.72
CA ALA A 38 -4.06 20.68 -18.75
C ALA A 38 -4.89 20.30 -17.51
N THR A 39 -5.64 21.26 -16.97
CA THR A 39 -6.53 21.01 -15.82
C THR A 39 -7.69 20.08 -16.18
N LEU A 40 -8.24 20.18 -17.39
CA LEU A 40 -9.26 19.24 -17.85
C LEU A 40 -8.70 17.82 -17.97
N TYR A 41 -7.47 17.69 -18.46
CA TYR A 41 -6.77 16.43 -18.54
C TYR A 41 -6.48 15.82 -17.16
N GLU A 42 -6.00 16.61 -16.19
CA GLU A 42 -5.83 16.18 -14.79
C GLU A 42 -7.12 15.61 -14.19
N ILE A 43 -8.23 16.34 -14.34
CA ILE A 43 -9.55 15.91 -13.83
C ILE A 43 -9.98 14.62 -14.52
N TRP A 44 -9.79 14.52 -15.83
CA TRP A 44 -10.12 13.31 -16.58
C TRP A 44 -9.29 12.11 -16.09
N CYS A 45 -7.98 12.27 -15.92
CA CYS A 45 -7.12 11.23 -15.35
C CYS A 45 -7.58 10.78 -13.96
N PHE A 46 -7.99 11.70 -13.09
CA PHE A 46 -8.53 11.36 -11.77
C PHE A 46 -9.78 10.47 -11.87
N ILE A 47 -10.72 10.84 -12.75
CA ILE A 47 -11.93 10.04 -12.98
C ILE A 47 -11.58 8.66 -13.53
N GLU A 48 -10.67 8.57 -14.50
CA GLU A 48 -10.26 7.29 -15.06
C GLU A 48 -9.59 6.38 -14.03
N VAL A 49 -8.67 6.91 -13.22
CA VAL A 49 -8.05 6.14 -12.12
C VAL A 49 -9.10 5.66 -11.14
N SER A 50 -10.10 6.50 -10.81
CA SER A 50 -11.20 6.09 -9.91
C SER A 50 -12.02 4.92 -10.46
N HIS A 51 -12.31 4.93 -11.76
CA HIS A 51 -13.03 3.83 -12.41
C HIS A 51 -12.19 2.56 -12.43
N ILE A 52 -10.89 2.66 -12.71
CA ILE A 52 -9.98 1.52 -12.70
C ILE A 52 -9.91 0.91 -11.30
N VAL A 53 -9.67 1.71 -10.26
CA VAL A 53 -9.60 1.23 -8.86
C VAL A 53 -10.91 0.57 -8.44
N LYS A 54 -12.05 1.17 -8.77
CA LYS A 54 -13.37 0.58 -8.50
C LYS A 54 -13.53 -0.79 -9.15
N ALA A 55 -13.15 -0.90 -10.42
CA ALA A 55 -13.25 -2.14 -11.18
C ALA A 55 -12.33 -3.22 -10.60
N GLN A 56 -11.06 -2.89 -10.30
CA GLN A 56 -10.11 -3.87 -9.76
C GLN A 56 -10.48 -4.36 -8.35
N LEU A 57 -11.11 -3.51 -7.54
CA LEU A 57 -11.59 -3.91 -6.20
C LEU A 57 -12.93 -4.67 -6.24
N ASN A 58 -13.54 -4.86 -7.42
CA ASN A 58 -14.86 -5.48 -7.59
C ASN A 58 -15.91 -4.90 -6.63
N LEU A 59 -16.06 -3.58 -6.68
CA LEU A 59 -16.95 -2.80 -5.82
C LEU A 59 -18.20 -2.34 -6.59
N ASP A 60 -19.34 -2.42 -5.92
CA ASP A 60 -20.60 -1.87 -6.44
C ASP A 60 -20.69 -0.36 -6.17
N ASP A 61 -21.70 0.32 -6.71
CA ASP A 61 -21.88 1.77 -6.46
C ASP A 61 -22.14 2.09 -4.97
N GLU A 62 -22.67 1.13 -4.20
CA GLU A 62 -22.96 1.28 -2.76
C GLU A 62 -21.69 1.25 -1.90
N ASP A 63 -20.63 0.64 -2.41
CA ASP A 63 -19.32 0.48 -1.76
C ASP A 63 -18.41 1.72 -1.96
N VAL A 64 -18.84 2.69 -2.77
CA VAL A 64 -18.07 3.88 -3.12
C VAL A 64 -18.64 5.12 -2.43
N GLU A 65 -18.03 5.46 -1.30
CA GLU A 65 -18.38 6.66 -0.55
C GLU A 65 -17.64 7.87 -1.13
N HIS A 66 -18.37 8.73 -1.85
CA HIS A 66 -17.84 9.98 -2.34
C HIS A 66 -17.98 11.04 -1.25
N ARG A 67 -16.87 11.37 -0.57
CA ARG A 67 -16.84 12.47 0.40
C ARG A 67 -16.41 13.75 -0.28
N ASN A 68 -17.11 14.86 0.03
CA ASN A 68 -17.01 16.11 -0.72
C ASN A 68 -17.19 15.86 -2.22
N ARG A 69 -18.29 15.15 -2.51
CA ARG A 69 -18.59 14.62 -3.83
C ARG A 69 -18.50 15.78 -4.83
N MET A 70 -17.71 15.56 -5.88
CA MET A 70 -17.97 16.17 -7.18
C MET A 70 -19.31 15.60 -7.67
N GLU A 71 -20.42 15.95 -7.00
CA GLU A 71 -21.71 15.72 -7.61
C GLU A 71 -21.74 16.64 -8.82
N MET A 72 -21.88 16.06 -10.01
CA MET A 72 -22.65 16.71 -11.07
C MET A 72 -24.10 16.88 -10.59
N ASN A 73 -24.31 17.58 -9.48
CA ASN A 73 -25.55 18.24 -9.25
C ASN A 73 -25.66 19.30 -10.31
N GLY A 74 -26.91 19.62 -10.67
CA GLY A 74 -27.22 20.45 -11.81
C GLY A 74 -26.46 21.77 -11.88
N ILE A 75 -25.71 22.21 -10.87
CA ILE A 75 -24.76 23.32 -10.92
C ILE A 75 -23.37 22.81 -11.28
N PHE A 76 -22.98 22.99 -12.53
CA PHE A 76 -21.59 22.81 -12.97
C PHE A 76 -20.65 23.90 -12.36
N SER A 77 -20.98 24.42 -11.17
CA SER A 77 -20.13 25.29 -10.36
C SER A 77 -19.20 24.45 -9.50
N TRP A 78 -17.91 24.57 -9.78
CA TRP A 78 -16.81 24.09 -8.94
C TRP A 78 -16.64 24.98 -7.70
N GLU A 79 -17.58 24.95 -6.76
CA GLU A 79 -17.39 25.60 -5.46
C GLU A 79 -16.97 24.55 -4.44
N LEU A 80 -15.65 24.27 -4.40
CA LEU A 80 -15.04 23.77 -3.17
C LEU A 80 -15.26 24.86 -2.10
N GLY A 81 -15.83 24.50 -0.96
CA GLY A 81 -15.65 25.30 0.24
C GLY A 81 -14.15 25.52 0.45
N LYS A 82 -13.73 26.71 0.90
CA LYS A 82 -12.31 26.96 1.25
C LYS A 82 -11.84 25.87 2.21
N GLY A 83 -11.04 24.92 1.73
CA GLY A 83 -10.47 23.83 2.54
C GLY A 83 -10.97 22.41 2.22
N GLU A 84 -11.94 22.20 1.33
CA GLU A 84 -12.46 20.84 1.03
C GLU A 84 -11.72 20.15 -0.13
N HIS A 85 -11.44 18.84 -0.03
CA HIS A 85 -10.78 18.02 -1.07
C HIS A 85 -11.75 17.03 -1.72
N SER A 86 -11.66 16.80 -3.04
CA SER A 86 -12.42 15.73 -3.71
C SER A 86 -11.80 14.37 -3.37
N ARG A 87 -12.54 13.57 -2.59
CA ARG A 87 -12.07 12.31 -2.01
C ARG A 87 -13.06 11.19 -2.28
N ILE A 88 -12.56 10.06 -2.76
CA ILE A 88 -13.33 8.84 -3.01
C ILE A 88 -12.81 7.76 -2.06
N LEU A 89 -13.69 7.28 -1.19
CA LEU A 89 -13.41 6.18 -0.28
C LEU A 89 -14.03 4.90 -0.84
N PHE A 90 -13.21 3.86 -0.97
CA PHE A 90 -13.60 2.55 -1.42
C PHE A 90 -13.70 1.63 -0.20
N ARG A 91 -14.92 1.19 0.13
CA ARG A 91 -15.20 0.39 1.33
C ARG A 91 -16.00 -0.84 0.96
N LYS A 92 -15.65 -1.98 1.54
CA LYS A 92 -16.41 -3.23 1.40
C LYS A 92 -16.68 -3.80 2.78
N ASP A 93 -17.93 -4.11 3.07
CA ASP A 93 -18.35 -4.66 4.37
C ASP A 93 -17.87 -3.84 5.59
N GLY A 94 -17.78 -2.51 5.44
CA GLY A 94 -17.32 -1.59 6.48
C GLY A 94 -15.79 -1.49 6.63
N VAL A 95 -15.01 -2.23 5.84
CA VAL A 95 -13.55 -2.15 5.79
C VAL A 95 -13.10 -1.19 4.68
N GLU A 96 -12.20 -0.26 5.01
CA GLU A 96 -11.56 0.63 4.04
C GLU A 96 -10.51 -0.14 3.22
N LEU A 97 -10.69 -0.19 1.90
CA LEU A 97 -9.79 -0.87 0.98
C LEU A 97 -8.86 0.11 0.26
N ALA A 98 -9.39 1.25 -0.14
CA ALA A 98 -8.62 2.29 -0.81
C ALA A 98 -9.22 3.68 -0.61
N GLU A 99 -8.39 4.69 -0.81
CA GLU A 99 -8.74 6.09 -0.79
C GLU A 99 -8.07 6.81 -1.95
N LEU A 100 -8.85 7.54 -2.75
CA LEU A 100 -8.35 8.33 -3.88
C LEU A 100 -8.66 9.81 -3.67
N VAL A 101 -7.66 10.68 -3.79
CA VAL A 101 -7.79 12.12 -3.55
C VAL A 101 -7.25 12.91 -4.73
N TYR A 102 -8.03 13.91 -5.17
CA TYR A 102 -7.59 14.89 -6.17
C TYR A 102 -7.08 16.17 -5.49
N ASN A 103 -5.92 16.63 -5.94
CA ASN A 103 -5.24 17.87 -5.51
C ASN A 103 -5.27 18.08 -3.98
N PRO A 104 -4.64 17.17 -3.20
CA PRO A 104 -4.49 17.37 -1.76
C PRO A 104 -3.70 18.65 -1.52
N LYS A 105 -4.36 19.68 -0.99
CA LYS A 105 -3.68 20.86 -0.45
C LYS A 105 -3.15 20.53 0.94
N ASN A 106 -1.91 20.93 1.21
CA ASN A 106 -1.40 20.96 2.57
C ASN A 106 -2.17 22.06 3.33
N ALA A 107 -2.76 21.70 4.47
CA ALA A 107 -3.38 22.68 5.37
C ALA A 107 -2.26 23.51 6.02
N ASP A 108 -1.95 24.66 5.42
CA ASP A 108 -1.18 25.70 6.09
C ASP A 108 -2.04 26.28 7.24
N LYS A 109 -1.74 25.80 8.45
CA LYS A 109 -2.08 26.38 9.77
C LYS A 109 -3.56 26.41 10.19
N GLU A 110 -3.71 26.10 11.49
CA GLU A 110 -4.85 26.32 12.39
C GLU A 110 -6.09 25.44 12.19
N ASN A 111 -6.22 24.46 13.11
CA ASN A 111 -7.48 23.95 13.64
C ASN A 111 -8.61 23.63 12.65
N ASP A 112 -8.42 22.69 11.73
CA ASP A 112 -9.56 21.99 11.13
C ASP A 112 -9.27 20.53 10.79
N ASN A 113 -10.08 19.64 11.36
CA ASN A 113 -9.98 18.18 11.32
C ASN A 113 -10.43 17.56 9.97
N VAL A 114 -10.22 18.22 8.83
CA VAL A 114 -10.79 17.75 7.54
C VAL A 114 -9.88 17.98 6.32
N GLY A 115 -8.56 17.92 6.50
CA GLY A 115 -7.62 17.52 5.44
C GLY A 115 -7.33 16.03 5.58
N MET A 116 -6.87 15.34 4.52
CA MET A 116 -6.33 13.98 4.66
C MET A 116 -5.24 14.03 5.75
N LYS A 117 -5.54 13.47 6.94
CA LYS A 117 -5.08 13.99 8.25
C LYS A 117 -3.58 13.99 8.50
N ASP A 118 -2.82 13.39 7.58
CA ASP A 118 -1.52 12.82 7.90
C ASP A 118 -0.44 13.13 6.86
N LEU A 119 -0.77 13.77 5.73
CA LEU A 119 0.21 14.07 4.67
C LEU A 119 1.03 15.32 5.04
N VAL A 120 2.31 15.12 5.36
CA VAL A 120 3.24 16.17 5.79
C VAL A 120 4.35 16.36 4.78
N VAL A 121 4.56 17.61 4.37
CA VAL A 121 5.72 18.04 3.59
C VAL A 121 6.61 18.94 4.46
N PRO A 122 7.72 18.43 5.03
CA PRO A 122 8.53 19.20 5.99
C PRO A 122 9.22 20.43 5.40
N THR A 123 9.35 20.53 4.07
CA THR A 123 10.21 21.51 3.41
C THR A 123 9.42 22.49 2.53
N VAL A 124 9.18 22.13 1.26
CA VAL A 124 8.53 22.96 0.26
C VAL A 124 7.16 22.35 -0.06
N PRO A 125 6.10 23.16 -0.26
CA PRO A 125 4.79 22.65 -0.64
C PRO A 125 4.88 21.80 -1.92
N GLN A 126 4.73 20.48 -1.77
CA GLN A 126 4.52 19.56 -2.89
C GLN A 126 3.02 19.32 -3.05
N LYS A 127 2.55 19.23 -4.29
CA LYS A 127 1.13 19.08 -4.65
C LYS A 127 0.99 18.07 -5.78
N PRO A 128 0.97 16.75 -5.48
CA PRO A 128 0.61 15.76 -6.48
C PRO A 128 -0.83 15.99 -6.97
N ASP A 129 -1.13 15.65 -8.21
CA ASP A 129 -2.47 15.85 -8.77
C ASP A 129 -3.45 14.82 -8.21
N ILE A 130 -3.00 13.57 -8.07
CA ILE A 130 -3.83 12.44 -7.65
C ILE A 130 -3.03 11.61 -6.64
N VAL A 131 -3.67 11.23 -5.54
CA VAL A 131 -3.09 10.35 -4.52
C VAL A 131 -3.99 9.15 -4.31
N LEU A 132 -3.45 7.96 -4.55
CA LEU A 132 -4.09 6.69 -4.26
C LEU A 132 -3.46 6.07 -3.01
N GLN A 133 -4.25 5.82 -1.98
CA GLN A 133 -3.86 5.05 -0.82
C GLN A 133 -4.54 3.70 -0.86
N LEU A 134 -3.77 2.62 -0.78
CA LEU A 134 -4.31 1.27 -0.59
C LEU A 134 -4.15 0.90 0.89
N THR A 135 -5.25 0.47 1.51
CA THR A 135 -5.23 -0.02 2.88
C THR A 135 -4.97 -1.52 2.86
N LYS A 136 -3.86 -1.93 3.46
CA LYS A 136 -3.40 -3.30 3.56
C LYS A 136 -3.41 -3.75 5.02
N ASN A 137 -3.81 -4.99 5.27
CA ASN A 137 -3.93 -5.55 6.61
C ASN A 137 -3.03 -6.78 6.82
N ASP A 138 -2.15 -7.08 5.86
CA ASP A 138 -1.31 -8.28 5.83
C ASP A 138 -0.02 -8.17 6.67
N LEU A 139 0.50 -6.95 6.87
CA LEU A 139 1.67 -6.69 7.72
C LEU A 139 1.35 -5.90 8.99
N GLN A 140 0.46 -4.91 8.90
CA GLN A 140 -0.02 -4.13 10.04
C GLN A 140 -1.48 -3.82 9.76
N GLN A 141 -2.34 -3.96 10.76
CA GLN A 141 -3.74 -3.60 10.61
C GLN A 141 -3.85 -2.11 10.27
N GLY A 142 -4.53 -1.79 9.17
CA GLY A 142 -4.71 -0.42 8.69
C GLY A 142 -3.47 0.20 8.05
N MET A 143 -2.49 -0.59 7.61
CA MET A 143 -1.32 -0.06 6.90
C MET A 143 -1.73 0.64 5.61
N LYS A 144 -1.30 1.90 5.42
CA LYS A 144 -1.56 2.65 4.21
C LYS A 144 -0.35 2.64 3.28
N MET A 145 -0.57 2.28 2.02
CA MET A 145 0.42 2.35 0.95
C MET A 145 0.03 3.45 -0.02
N THR A 146 0.86 4.49 -0.10
CA THR A 146 0.55 5.70 -0.85
C THR A 146 1.28 5.71 -2.19
N TYR A 147 0.51 5.88 -3.26
CA TYR A 147 0.97 5.98 -4.64
C TYR A 147 0.55 7.34 -5.20
N LEU A 148 1.52 8.04 -5.77
CA LEU A 148 1.32 9.38 -6.30
C LEU A 148 1.16 9.33 -7.81
N PHE A 149 0.19 10.07 -8.33
CA PHE A 149 0.00 10.23 -9.77
C PHE A 149 -0.03 11.72 -10.11
N ASP A 150 0.65 12.06 -11.19
CA ASP A 150 0.77 13.44 -11.68
C ASP A 150 0.46 13.46 -13.18
N ALA A 151 -0.54 14.26 -13.55
CA ALA A 151 -1.04 14.29 -14.91
C ALA A 151 -0.39 15.47 -15.66
N LYS A 152 0.27 15.17 -16.77
CA LYS A 152 0.97 16.18 -17.58
C LYS A 152 0.47 16.12 -19.01
N TYR A 153 -0.22 17.19 -19.43
CA TYR A 153 -0.72 17.35 -20.78
C TYR A 153 0.37 17.85 -21.75
N ARG A 154 1.45 17.08 -21.91
CA ARG A 154 2.53 17.33 -22.88
C ARG A 154 3.41 16.10 -23.05
N ILE A 155 4.18 16.09 -24.13
CA ILE A 155 5.10 15.02 -24.54
C ILE A 155 6.45 15.68 -24.86
N ASP A 156 7.56 15.02 -24.50
CA ASP A 156 8.92 15.58 -24.70
C ASP A 156 9.58 15.11 -26.01
N GLY A 157 9.07 14.03 -26.59
CA GLY A 157 9.58 13.47 -27.83
C GLY A 157 9.10 12.04 -28.06
N LYS A 158 9.78 11.33 -28.96
CA LYS A 158 9.57 9.91 -29.25
C LYS A 158 10.86 9.14 -29.10
N ASP A 159 10.83 8.04 -28.36
CA ASP A 159 11.89 7.04 -28.30
C ASP A 159 11.38 5.74 -28.93
N LYS A 160 12.05 5.27 -29.98
CA LYS A 160 11.71 4.03 -30.71
C LYS A 160 10.22 3.89 -31.09
N GLY A 161 9.57 5.01 -31.46
CA GLY A 161 8.16 5.03 -31.88
C GLY A 161 7.16 5.23 -30.75
N VAL A 162 7.61 5.30 -29.49
CA VAL A 162 6.79 5.55 -28.30
C VAL A 162 6.98 6.98 -27.82
N ASP A 163 5.89 7.70 -27.58
CA ASP A 163 5.93 9.03 -26.97
C ASP A 163 6.45 8.95 -25.53
N VAL A 164 7.31 9.89 -25.16
CA VAL A 164 7.92 9.94 -23.82
C VAL A 164 7.39 11.10 -22.98
N PRO A 165 7.22 10.90 -21.66
CA PRO A 165 6.84 11.97 -20.75
C PRO A 165 7.97 13.02 -20.65
N PRO A 166 7.65 14.24 -20.20
CA PRO A 166 8.66 15.25 -19.90
C PRO A 166 9.65 14.80 -18.82
N GLU A 167 10.95 15.01 -19.06
CA GLU A 167 11.99 14.66 -18.09
C GLU A 167 11.83 15.42 -16.75
N ASP A 168 11.39 16.66 -16.79
CA ASP A 168 11.17 17.46 -15.58
C ASP A 168 10.02 16.92 -14.71
N ALA A 169 9.03 16.28 -15.32
CA ALA A 169 7.96 15.60 -14.60
C ALA A 169 8.46 14.31 -13.91
N ILE A 170 9.39 13.57 -14.52
CA ILE A 170 10.03 12.41 -13.87
C ILE A 170 10.84 12.86 -12.66
N ASN A 171 11.62 13.94 -12.81
CA ASN A 171 12.36 14.55 -11.71
C ASN A 171 11.45 15.09 -10.60
N GLN A 172 10.25 15.57 -10.96
CA GLN A 172 9.22 15.96 -10.00
C GLN A 172 8.72 14.76 -9.18
N MET A 173 8.55 13.58 -9.78
CA MET A 173 8.15 12.37 -9.04
C MET A 173 9.21 11.91 -8.04
N HIS A 174 10.49 12.02 -8.37
CA HIS A 174 11.57 11.79 -7.39
C HIS A 174 11.45 12.75 -6.21
N ARG A 175 11.23 14.05 -6.47
CA ARG A 175 11.04 15.05 -5.42
C ARG A 175 9.82 14.76 -4.55
N TYR A 176 8.69 14.39 -5.14
CA TYR A 176 7.47 14.06 -4.41
C TYR A 176 7.66 12.84 -3.50
N ARG A 177 8.23 11.77 -4.04
CA ARG A 177 8.53 10.55 -3.29
C ARG A 177 9.46 10.79 -2.10
N ASP A 178 10.36 11.78 -2.20
CA ASP A 178 11.35 12.05 -1.15
C ASP A 178 10.91 13.13 -0.15
N ALA A 179 9.98 14.02 -0.55
CA ALA A 179 9.54 15.15 0.25
C ALA A 179 8.18 14.95 0.94
N ILE A 180 7.35 14.01 0.47
CA ILE A 180 6.04 13.73 1.05
C ILE A 180 6.14 12.59 2.07
N TYR A 181 5.71 12.85 3.29
CA TYR A 181 5.67 11.91 4.40
C TYR A 181 4.24 11.75 4.90
N TYR A 182 3.93 10.63 5.54
CA TYR A 182 2.71 10.48 6.33
C TYR A 182 3.06 10.45 7.82
N LYS A 183 2.26 11.13 8.64
CA LYS A 183 2.36 11.06 10.10
C LYS A 183 1.25 10.18 10.62
N ASP A 184 1.63 9.07 11.25
CA ASP A 184 0.72 8.29 12.07
C ASP A 184 0.47 9.04 13.39
N TYR A 185 -0.79 9.23 13.79
CA TYR A 185 -1.15 10.00 14.99
C TYR A 185 -0.67 9.34 16.30
N ASP A 186 -0.38 8.03 16.29
CA ASP A 186 0.01 7.26 17.49
C ASP A 186 1.53 7.11 17.69
N ALA A 187 2.35 7.50 16.71
CA ALA A 187 3.81 7.41 16.82
C ALA A 187 4.47 8.74 16.45
N ASN A 188 5.30 9.29 17.34
CA ASN A 188 6.15 10.45 17.07
C ASN A 188 7.20 10.24 15.96
N ALA A 189 7.18 9.10 15.25
CA ALA A 189 8.02 8.77 14.12
C ALA A 189 7.27 9.03 12.80
N LEU A 190 7.85 9.86 11.92
CA LEU A 190 7.40 10.00 10.53
C LEU A 190 7.51 8.63 9.85
N LYS A 191 6.37 8.01 9.50
CA LYS A 191 6.35 6.77 8.72
C LYS A 191 6.34 7.15 7.23
N LYS A 192 7.33 6.68 6.47
CA LYS A 192 7.35 6.91 5.02
C LYS A 192 6.39 5.92 4.36
N GLU A 193 5.18 6.38 4.06
CA GLU A 193 4.13 5.57 3.41
C GLU A 193 4.09 5.73 1.88
N VAL A 194 4.86 6.68 1.31
CA VAL A 194 4.93 6.89 -0.14
C VAL A 194 5.81 5.83 -0.78
N ILE A 195 5.17 4.94 -1.54
CA ILE A 195 5.80 3.79 -2.20
C ILE A 195 6.35 4.18 -3.58
N GLY A 196 5.58 4.97 -4.35
CA GLY A 196 5.90 5.25 -5.75
C GLY A 196 5.23 6.49 -6.30
N GLY A 197 5.70 6.93 -7.47
CA GLY A 197 5.22 8.12 -8.16
C GLY A 197 5.17 7.92 -9.67
N TYR A 198 4.03 8.19 -10.29
CA TYR A 198 3.76 7.86 -11.68
C TYR A 198 3.21 9.06 -12.45
N ILE A 199 3.63 9.20 -13.69
CA ILE A 199 3.15 10.25 -14.58
C ILE A 199 2.06 9.68 -15.49
N LEU A 200 0.96 10.41 -15.62
CA LEU A 200 -0.07 10.17 -16.62
C LEU A 200 0.07 11.22 -17.72
N PHE A 201 0.31 10.81 -18.96
CA PHE A 201 0.55 11.74 -20.06
C PHE A 201 -0.14 11.29 -21.36
N PRO A 202 -0.52 12.21 -22.26
CA PRO A 202 -1.30 11.88 -23.45
C PRO A 202 -0.43 11.29 -24.58
N GLY A 203 0.47 10.36 -24.25
CA GLY A 203 1.38 9.72 -25.19
C GLY A 203 0.74 8.62 -26.05
N ASP A 204 1.30 8.41 -27.23
CA ASP A 204 1.00 7.32 -28.15
C ASP A 204 2.13 6.28 -28.20
N GLY A 205 1.79 5.06 -28.61
CA GLY A 205 2.74 3.97 -28.78
C GLY A 205 2.03 2.63 -28.85
N GLU A 206 2.63 1.68 -29.58
CA GLU A 206 2.18 0.29 -29.56
C GLU A 206 2.38 -0.30 -28.15
N PRO A 207 1.40 -1.00 -27.57
CA PRO A 207 1.46 -1.45 -26.16
C PRO A 207 2.70 -2.28 -25.82
N ASN A 208 3.15 -3.12 -26.76
CA ASN A 208 4.36 -3.92 -26.58
C ASN A 208 5.63 -3.06 -26.51
N ASP A 209 5.69 -2.00 -27.32
CA ASP A 209 6.81 -1.06 -27.33
C ASP A 209 6.79 -0.17 -26.08
N VAL A 210 5.60 0.23 -25.62
CA VAL A 210 5.41 0.95 -24.36
C VAL A 210 5.88 0.09 -23.18
N ALA A 211 5.51 -1.19 -23.14
CA ALA A 211 5.89 -2.11 -22.06
C ALA A 211 7.41 -2.33 -21.96
N VAL A 212 8.15 -2.18 -23.07
CA VAL A 212 9.62 -2.26 -23.07
C VAL A 212 10.31 -0.90 -23.02
N SER A 213 9.54 0.19 -23.01
CA SER A 213 10.06 1.55 -22.95
C SER A 213 10.81 1.82 -21.64
N LYS A 214 11.72 2.79 -21.68
CA LYS A 214 12.58 3.17 -20.55
C LYS A 214 11.75 3.47 -19.29
N PHE A 215 10.76 4.35 -19.41
CA PHE A 215 10.00 4.85 -18.25
C PHE A 215 8.93 3.87 -17.74
N TYR A 216 8.57 2.86 -18.53
CA TYR A 216 7.74 1.76 -18.05
C TYR A 216 8.57 0.76 -17.23
N LYS A 217 9.80 0.44 -17.67
CA LYS A 217 10.72 -0.46 -16.95
C LYS A 217 11.12 0.08 -15.57
N THR A 218 11.31 1.39 -15.45
CA THR A 218 11.69 2.02 -14.18
C THR A 218 10.62 1.89 -13.10
N ILE A 219 9.37 1.58 -13.46
CA ILE A 219 8.30 1.27 -12.49
C ILE A 219 8.73 0.10 -11.60
N LYS A 220 9.26 -0.97 -12.19
CA LYS A 220 9.72 -2.16 -11.45
C LYS A 220 11.04 -1.95 -10.72
N GLU A 221 11.91 -1.07 -11.24
CA GLU A 221 13.24 -0.85 -10.67
C GLU A 221 13.24 0.14 -9.50
N VAL A 222 12.46 1.22 -9.58
CA VAL A 222 12.53 2.34 -8.63
C VAL A 222 11.16 2.87 -8.17
N ASN A 223 10.06 2.20 -8.54
CA ASN A 223 8.68 2.64 -8.28
C ASN A 223 8.38 4.05 -8.81
N ILE A 224 9.10 4.47 -9.87
CA ILE A 224 8.85 5.73 -10.59
C ILE A 224 8.81 5.44 -12.08
N GLY A 225 7.79 5.97 -12.75
CA GLY A 225 7.64 5.79 -14.18
C GLY A 225 6.48 6.58 -14.76
N ALA A 226 6.04 6.17 -15.94
CA ALA A 226 4.98 6.86 -16.66
C ALA A 226 4.07 5.90 -17.41
N PHE A 227 2.79 6.26 -17.50
CA PHE A 227 1.77 5.56 -18.25
C PHE A 227 1.18 6.50 -19.32
N PRO A 228 1.17 6.09 -20.59
CA PRO A 228 0.38 6.77 -21.60
C PRO A 228 -1.10 6.55 -21.29
N LEU A 229 -1.86 7.63 -21.18
CA LEU A 229 -3.28 7.59 -20.86
C LEU A 229 -4.04 8.60 -21.73
N ARG A 230 -4.86 8.09 -22.64
CA ARG A 230 -5.64 8.92 -23.58
C ARG A 230 -7.09 8.46 -23.66
N PRO A 231 -8.03 9.40 -23.94
CA PRO A 231 -9.40 9.02 -24.20
C PRO A 231 -9.49 8.03 -25.36
N LYS A 232 -10.29 6.97 -25.19
CA LYS A 232 -10.53 5.89 -26.18
C LYS A 232 -9.34 4.97 -26.49
N ASP A 233 -8.19 5.14 -25.82
CA ASP A 233 -7.05 4.23 -25.94
C ASP A 233 -7.20 3.07 -24.95
N VAL A 234 -7.82 1.98 -25.40
CA VAL A 234 -8.13 0.82 -24.54
C VAL A 234 -6.89 -0.01 -24.25
N GLU A 235 -5.97 -0.13 -25.21
CA GLU A 235 -4.82 -1.04 -25.07
C GLU A 235 -3.75 -0.48 -24.14
N ASN A 236 -3.40 0.80 -24.26
CA ASN A 236 -2.44 1.41 -23.34
C ASN A 236 -3.03 1.58 -21.93
N ARG A 237 -4.34 1.80 -21.83
CA ARG A 237 -5.05 1.83 -20.54
C ARG A 237 -4.89 0.52 -19.76
N LYS A 238 -4.87 -0.64 -20.42
CA LYS A 238 -4.67 -1.94 -19.76
C LYS A 238 -3.35 -2.01 -18.98
N LEU A 239 -2.31 -1.28 -19.39
CA LEU A 239 -1.04 -1.23 -18.67
C LEU A 239 -1.23 -0.64 -17.26
N LEU A 240 -1.99 0.45 -17.16
CA LEU A 240 -2.34 1.06 -15.87
C LEU A 240 -3.29 0.17 -15.07
N GLU A 241 -4.25 -0.48 -15.72
CA GLU A 241 -5.17 -1.42 -15.07
C GLU A 241 -4.44 -2.60 -14.45
N ASN A 242 -3.58 -3.27 -15.22
CA ASN A 242 -2.76 -4.38 -14.74
C ASN A 242 -1.80 -3.93 -13.63
N PHE A 243 -1.26 -2.72 -13.73
CA PHE A 243 -0.40 -2.18 -12.68
C PHE A 243 -1.17 -1.93 -11.37
N ILE A 244 -2.35 -1.30 -11.43
CA ILE A 244 -3.18 -1.09 -10.23
C ILE A 244 -3.64 -2.43 -9.64
N ASP A 245 -3.99 -3.40 -10.50
CA ASP A 245 -4.30 -4.76 -10.07
C ASP A 245 -3.12 -5.42 -9.34
N GLU A 246 -1.91 -5.31 -9.90
CA GLU A 246 -0.67 -5.77 -9.27
C GLU A 246 -0.47 -5.08 -7.91
N LEU A 247 -0.68 -3.76 -7.79
CA LEU A 247 -0.57 -3.06 -6.50
C LEU A 247 -1.59 -3.57 -5.47
N ILE A 248 -2.81 -3.90 -5.88
CA ILE A 248 -3.88 -4.40 -5.01
C ILE A 248 -3.57 -5.82 -4.52
N HIS A 249 -3.02 -6.69 -5.38
CA HIS A 249 -2.75 -8.09 -5.05
C HIS A 249 -1.35 -8.33 -4.45
N THR A 250 -0.39 -7.45 -4.74
CA THR A 250 0.98 -7.56 -4.17
C THR A 250 0.93 -7.41 -2.66
N LYS A 251 1.63 -8.31 -1.97
CA LYS A 251 1.74 -8.27 -0.52
C LYS A 251 2.60 -7.09 -0.08
N SER A 252 2.26 -6.53 1.06
CA SER A 252 2.87 -5.30 1.55
C SER A 252 4.38 -5.42 1.72
N TYR A 253 4.89 -6.59 2.14
CA TYR A 253 6.35 -6.77 2.29
C TYR A 253 7.07 -6.73 0.95
N GLU A 254 6.49 -7.28 -0.12
CA GLU A 254 7.11 -7.28 -1.45
C GLU A 254 7.24 -5.85 -1.93
N THR A 255 6.16 -5.08 -1.83
CA THR A 255 6.16 -3.66 -2.14
C THR A 255 7.25 -2.91 -1.39
N ILE A 256 7.41 -3.16 -0.08
CA ILE A 256 8.38 -2.44 0.75
C ILE A 256 9.83 -2.87 0.46
N THR A 257 10.07 -4.14 0.14
CA THR A 257 11.40 -4.61 -0.26
C THR A 257 11.90 -3.98 -1.57
N HIS A 258 10.98 -3.60 -2.46
CA HIS A 258 11.30 -2.91 -3.72
C HIS A 258 11.40 -1.38 -3.55
N VAL A 259 10.99 -0.83 -2.41
CA VAL A 259 11.27 0.56 -2.08
C VAL A 259 12.73 0.64 -1.64
N ILE A 260 13.60 1.12 -2.53
CA ILE A 260 15.02 1.34 -2.22
C ILE A 260 15.11 2.18 -0.95
N PRO A 261 15.70 1.67 0.16
CA PRO A 261 15.80 2.43 1.39
C PRO A 261 16.72 3.64 1.16
N GLN A 262 16.15 4.83 1.18
CA GLN A 262 16.91 6.06 0.96
C GLN A 262 17.14 6.78 2.29
N LYS A 263 18.42 6.88 2.68
CA LYS A 263 18.99 7.71 3.76
C LYS A 263 18.08 7.90 4.99
N GLY A 264 18.13 6.93 5.89
CA GLY A 264 17.77 7.13 7.31
C GLY A 264 16.29 7.02 7.68
N ALA A 265 15.39 6.73 6.75
CA ALA A 265 13.99 6.42 7.04
C ALA A 265 13.73 4.92 6.78
N TYR A 266 13.84 4.12 7.83
CA TYR A 266 13.40 2.74 7.82
C TYR A 266 11.87 2.74 7.80
N VAL A 267 11.26 2.10 6.80
CA VAL A 267 9.85 1.70 6.94
C VAL A 267 9.87 0.62 8.02
N GLU A 268 9.46 0.96 9.24
CA GLU A 268 9.28 0.02 10.35
C GLU A 268 8.10 -0.90 10.02
N VAL A 269 8.31 -1.80 9.07
CA VAL A 269 7.47 -2.96 8.83
C VAL A 269 7.66 -3.87 10.00
N GLY A 270 6.82 -3.70 11.02
CA GLY A 270 6.62 -4.59 12.16
C GLY A 270 7.81 -5.53 12.36
N ASN A 271 8.95 -4.97 12.76
CA ASN A 271 10.28 -5.59 12.66
C ASN A 271 10.41 -6.87 13.53
N ARG A 272 9.31 -7.37 14.12
CA ARG A 272 9.26 -8.44 15.10
C ARG A 272 9.67 -9.77 14.49
N VAL A 273 10.80 -10.25 14.99
CA VAL A 273 11.40 -11.53 14.67
C VAL A 273 11.30 -12.41 15.90
N LEU A 274 10.72 -13.59 15.72
CA LEU A 274 10.81 -14.65 16.70
C LEU A 274 12.01 -15.53 16.38
N ILE A 275 12.98 -15.56 17.28
CA ILE A 275 14.07 -16.53 17.22
C ILE A 275 13.64 -17.75 18.01
N GLY A 276 13.49 -18.91 17.36
CA GLY A 276 13.09 -20.15 18.04
C GLY A 276 14.14 -21.24 17.97
N LEU A 277 14.32 -21.97 19.06
CA LEU A 277 15.25 -23.09 19.14
C LEU A 277 14.81 -24.25 18.22
N VAL A 278 15.67 -24.63 17.29
CA VAL A 278 15.56 -25.87 16.52
C VAL A 278 16.63 -26.84 17.01
N LYS A 279 16.18 -27.94 17.61
CA LYS A 279 17.05 -29.00 18.13
C LYS A 279 17.43 -29.99 17.04
N GLU A 280 18.57 -30.66 17.21
CA GLU A 280 19.07 -31.68 16.28
C GLU A 280 18.16 -32.91 16.18
N ASP A 281 17.40 -33.22 17.23
CA ASP A 281 16.40 -34.29 17.25
C ASP A 281 15.09 -33.90 16.55
N ASN A 282 14.98 -32.67 16.02
CA ASN A 282 13.84 -32.25 15.22
C ASN A 282 13.97 -32.83 13.80
N ARG A 283 12.93 -33.51 13.32
CA ARG A 283 12.88 -34.06 11.95
C ARG A 283 13.10 -33.01 10.85
N LEU A 284 12.73 -31.76 11.11
CA LEU A 284 12.89 -30.63 10.18
C LEU A 284 14.27 -29.96 10.28
N PHE A 285 15.16 -30.46 11.14
CA PHE A 285 16.49 -29.88 11.36
C PHE A 285 17.29 -29.72 10.06
N GLN A 286 17.32 -30.76 9.22
CA GLN A 286 18.03 -30.69 7.94
C GLN A 286 17.38 -29.67 6.99
N ALA A 287 16.05 -29.60 6.96
CA ALA A 287 15.34 -28.60 6.15
C ALA A 287 15.68 -27.16 6.60
N PHE A 288 15.90 -26.92 7.89
CA PHE A 288 16.35 -25.61 8.39
C PHE A 288 17.82 -25.33 8.02
N MET A 289 18.68 -26.35 8.02
CA MET A 289 20.08 -26.21 7.58
C MET A 289 20.18 -25.89 6.08
N ASP A 290 19.28 -26.47 5.27
CA ASP A 290 19.24 -26.32 3.82
C ASP A 290 18.41 -25.12 3.33
N GLY A 291 17.68 -24.43 4.23
CA GLY A 291 16.83 -23.30 3.86
C GLY A 291 15.47 -23.68 3.27
N THR A 292 15.07 -24.95 3.36
CA THR A 292 13.87 -25.51 2.71
C THR A 292 12.73 -25.81 3.70
N ALA A 293 12.87 -25.42 4.96
CA ALA A 293 11.86 -25.67 5.99
C ALA A 293 10.56 -24.91 5.71
N THR A 294 9.44 -25.64 5.77
CA THR A 294 8.08 -25.10 5.56
C THR A 294 7.24 -25.09 6.83
N LEU A 295 7.76 -25.64 7.93
CA LEU A 295 7.04 -25.76 9.19
C LEU A 295 8.01 -25.60 10.35
N TYR A 296 7.60 -24.84 11.36
CA TYR A 296 8.19 -24.88 12.69
C TYR A 296 7.10 -25.25 13.70
N TYR A 297 7.47 -25.99 14.75
CA TYR A 297 6.58 -26.20 15.88
C TYR A 297 7.29 -25.96 17.20
N SER A 298 6.56 -25.37 18.15
CA SER A 298 7.07 -25.03 19.47
C SER A 298 7.23 -26.26 20.37
N GLY A 299 7.94 -26.09 21.48
CA GLY A 299 7.84 -27.01 22.61
C GLY A 299 6.48 -26.91 23.31
N LYS A 300 6.38 -27.52 24.51
CA LYS A 300 5.17 -27.48 25.36
C LYS A 300 4.81 -26.09 25.86
N GLN A 301 5.74 -25.16 25.81
CA GLN A 301 5.53 -23.77 26.20
C GLN A 301 5.36 -22.89 24.95
N PHE A 302 4.47 -21.92 25.08
CA PHE A 302 4.20 -20.94 24.03
C PHE A 302 5.47 -20.13 23.76
N PRO A 303 5.97 -20.12 22.51
CA PRO A 303 7.28 -19.59 22.20
C PRO A 303 7.22 -18.08 21.94
N THR A 304 6.36 -17.33 22.61
CA THR A 304 6.32 -15.87 22.47
C THR A 304 5.54 -15.25 23.62
N THR A 305 5.93 -14.04 24.00
CA THR A 305 5.18 -13.15 24.89
C THR A 305 4.34 -12.12 24.13
N ILE A 306 4.46 -12.13 22.80
CA ILE A 306 3.79 -11.23 21.87
C ILE A 306 2.49 -11.87 21.36
N ALA A 307 1.48 -11.03 21.05
CA ALA A 307 0.26 -11.50 20.41
C ALA A 307 0.59 -12.16 19.05
N LEU A 308 0.03 -13.34 18.79
CA LEU A 308 0.37 -14.13 17.59
C LEU A 308 0.13 -13.40 16.27
N GLN A 309 -0.82 -12.45 16.26
CA GLN A 309 -1.13 -11.60 15.11
C GLN A 309 -0.03 -10.58 14.78
N ASP A 310 0.87 -10.28 15.72
CA ASP A 310 1.95 -9.30 15.54
C ASP A 310 3.30 -9.97 15.16
N LEU A 311 3.30 -11.27 14.89
CA LEU A 311 4.49 -12.09 14.75
C LEU A 311 4.67 -12.50 13.29
N HIS A 312 5.58 -11.83 12.60
CA HIS A 312 5.69 -11.86 11.13
C HIS A 312 6.85 -12.73 10.63
N PHE A 313 7.97 -12.71 11.37
CA PHE A 313 9.19 -13.38 10.94
C PHE A 313 9.68 -14.38 11.98
N PHE A 314 10.28 -15.44 11.48
CA PHE A 314 10.89 -16.50 12.26
C PHE A 314 12.35 -16.69 11.84
N MET A 315 13.25 -16.78 12.82
CA MET A 315 14.64 -17.17 12.60
C MET A 315 14.96 -18.44 13.41
N PRO A 316 15.35 -19.55 12.76
CA PRO A 316 15.75 -20.74 13.48
C PRO A 316 17.09 -20.50 14.18
N TYR A 317 17.10 -20.69 15.50
CA TYR A 317 18.33 -20.81 16.27
C TYR A 317 18.77 -22.27 16.32
N ILE A 318 19.94 -22.54 15.74
CA ILE A 318 20.59 -23.84 15.79
C ILE A 318 21.56 -23.85 16.97
N LYS A 319 21.30 -24.70 17.96
CA LYS A 319 22.12 -24.79 19.17
C LYS A 319 23.60 -24.98 18.82
N GLY A 320 24.46 -24.11 19.35
CA GLY A 320 25.91 -24.14 19.12
C GLY A 320 26.39 -23.54 17.79
N LYS A 321 25.49 -23.25 16.83
CA LYS A 321 25.83 -22.56 15.58
C LYS A 321 25.34 -21.12 15.56
N GLY A 322 24.09 -20.89 15.97
CA GLY A 322 23.49 -19.55 15.95
C GLY A 322 22.31 -19.42 14.99
N ILE A 323 22.08 -18.19 14.52
CA ILE A 323 21.02 -17.81 13.57
C ILE A 323 21.62 -17.45 12.21
N ARG A 324 20.87 -17.61 11.13
CA ARG A 324 21.36 -17.30 9.77
C ARG A 324 20.25 -16.90 8.81
N ASP A 325 19.21 -17.72 8.74
CA ASP A 325 18.16 -17.62 7.73
C ASP A 325 16.88 -16.98 8.29
N VAL A 326 16.13 -16.30 7.43
CA VAL A 326 14.88 -15.62 7.76
C VAL A 326 13.73 -16.29 7.03
N TYR A 327 12.70 -16.64 7.79
CA TYR A 327 11.45 -17.18 7.30
C TYR A 327 10.31 -16.24 7.62
N GLU A 328 9.35 -16.14 6.72
CA GLU A 328 8.05 -15.50 6.95
C GLU A 328 7.09 -16.52 7.54
N ILE A 329 6.33 -16.09 8.54
CA ILE A 329 5.24 -16.88 9.09
C ILE A 329 3.99 -16.60 8.27
N VAL A 330 3.63 -17.55 7.43
CA VAL A 330 2.46 -17.46 6.55
C VAL A 330 1.19 -17.73 7.33
N LYS A 331 1.26 -18.62 8.32
CA LYS A 331 0.11 -19.04 9.11
C LYS A 331 0.54 -19.56 10.47
N VAL A 332 -0.26 -19.24 11.50
CA VAL A 332 -0.12 -19.79 12.84
C VAL A 332 -1.31 -20.69 13.14
N ARG A 333 -1.06 -21.89 13.64
CA ARG A 333 -2.10 -22.81 14.12
C ARG A 333 -1.66 -23.59 15.33
N THR A 334 -2.61 -24.12 16.10
CA THR A 334 -2.33 -25.04 17.19
C THR A 334 -2.36 -26.47 16.66
N ILE A 335 -1.33 -27.25 16.97
CA ILE A 335 -1.22 -28.67 16.63
C ILE A 335 -0.98 -29.50 17.89
N THR A 336 -1.20 -30.80 17.81
CA THR A 336 -0.87 -31.74 18.89
C THR A 336 0.59 -32.19 18.81
N GLY A 337 1.16 -32.67 19.92
CA GLY A 337 2.49 -33.30 19.92
C GLY A 337 2.57 -34.48 18.94
N LYS A 338 1.47 -35.23 18.80
CA LYS A 338 1.30 -36.32 17.83
C LYS A 338 1.46 -35.84 16.39
N GLU A 339 0.76 -34.76 16.02
CA GLU A 339 0.85 -34.15 14.68
C GLU A 339 2.23 -33.51 14.43
N ALA A 340 2.82 -32.87 15.45
CA ALA A 340 4.12 -32.22 15.35
C ALA A 340 5.25 -33.23 15.04
N LYS A 341 5.28 -34.33 15.80
CA LYS A 341 6.28 -35.39 15.70
C LYS A 341 5.94 -36.45 14.65
N GLN A 342 4.69 -36.51 14.17
CA GLN A 342 4.17 -37.60 13.34
C GLN A 342 4.46 -38.98 13.93
N THR A 343 4.13 -39.15 15.21
CA THR A 343 4.31 -40.41 15.95
C THR A 343 2.95 -41.04 16.22
N ASP A 344 2.88 -42.37 16.26
CA ASP A 344 1.66 -43.09 16.66
C ASP A 344 1.55 -43.33 18.17
N GLU A 345 2.59 -42.96 18.92
CA GLU A 345 2.64 -43.03 20.38
C GLU A 345 1.52 -42.18 21.02
N ASP A 346 0.82 -42.76 21.98
CA ASP A 346 -0.35 -42.17 22.64
C ASP A 346 -0.04 -41.88 24.12
N ASP A 347 0.98 -41.05 24.35
CA ASP A 347 1.43 -40.63 25.67
C ASP A 347 0.95 -39.20 26.03
N ALA A 348 1.27 -38.72 27.23
CA ALA A 348 0.89 -37.38 27.66
C ALA A 348 1.58 -36.25 26.83
N ASP A 349 2.71 -36.52 26.18
CA ASP A 349 3.38 -35.54 25.30
C ASP A 349 2.72 -35.45 23.92
N SER A 350 2.20 -36.57 23.40
CA SER A 350 1.46 -36.65 22.14
C SER A 350 0.19 -35.79 22.16
N LYS A 351 -0.43 -35.65 23.34
CA LYS A 351 -1.65 -34.85 23.58
C LYS A 351 -1.36 -33.38 23.94
N ALA A 352 -0.11 -33.02 24.18
CA ALA A 352 0.25 -31.65 24.51
C ALA A 352 0.06 -30.72 23.30
N LEU A 353 -0.61 -29.59 23.50
CA LEU A 353 -0.79 -28.57 22.47
C LEU A 353 0.51 -27.81 22.21
N ARG A 354 0.79 -27.54 20.95
CA ARG A 354 1.96 -26.81 20.46
C ARG A 354 1.52 -25.79 19.42
N LEU A 355 2.28 -24.72 19.26
CA LEU A 355 2.09 -23.80 18.14
C LEU A 355 2.89 -24.28 16.94
N ALA A 356 2.28 -24.18 15.77
CA ALA A 356 2.91 -24.43 14.49
C ALA A 356 2.87 -23.17 13.63
N PHE A 357 4.01 -22.87 13.04
CA PHE A 357 4.19 -21.80 12.08
C PHE A 357 4.42 -22.44 10.71
N GLU A 358 3.54 -22.16 9.76
CA GLU A 358 3.80 -22.44 8.35
C GLU A 358 4.77 -21.37 7.85
N LEU A 359 5.90 -21.82 7.33
CA LEU A 359 7.04 -20.97 7.01
C LEU A 359 7.24 -20.88 5.49
N ARG A 360 7.61 -19.69 5.04
CA ARG A 360 8.15 -19.45 3.70
C ARG A 360 9.55 -18.86 3.81
N TYR A 361 10.52 -19.44 3.11
CA TYR A 361 11.88 -18.92 3.09
C TYR A 361 11.89 -17.53 2.44
N VAL A 362 12.54 -16.55 3.08
CA VAL A 362 12.64 -15.18 2.57
C VAL A 362 14.04 -14.91 2.06
N ARG A 363 15.04 -14.99 2.96
CA ARG A 363 16.43 -14.66 2.64
C ARG A 363 17.38 -15.22 3.69
N LYS A 364 18.66 -15.23 3.32
CA LYS A 364 19.78 -15.40 4.25
C LYS A 364 20.16 -14.04 4.85
N GLN A 365 20.08 -13.89 6.18
CA GLN A 365 20.43 -12.64 6.88
C GLN A 365 21.94 -12.49 7.09
N TYR A 366 22.64 -13.60 7.36
CA TYR A 366 24.08 -13.64 7.58
C TYR A 366 24.72 -14.66 6.64
N ALA A 367 25.90 -14.36 6.08
CA ALA A 367 26.61 -15.28 5.20
C ALA A 367 26.86 -16.65 5.88
N GLU A 368 27.30 -16.60 7.13
CA GLU A 368 27.53 -17.73 8.02
C GLU A 368 26.63 -17.63 9.26
N PHE A 369 26.45 -18.75 9.98
CA PHE A 369 25.71 -18.74 11.24
C PHE A 369 26.37 -17.83 12.27
N GLN A 370 25.58 -16.93 12.85
CA GLN A 370 26.02 -15.98 13.86
C GLN A 370 25.58 -16.44 15.24
N PRO A 371 26.51 -16.63 16.20
CA PRO A 371 26.17 -17.02 17.56
C PRO A 371 25.32 -15.93 18.21
N ILE A 372 24.36 -16.35 19.04
CA ILE A 372 23.51 -15.44 19.79
C ILE A 372 23.75 -15.60 21.29
N ASP A 373 23.51 -14.53 22.03
CA ASP A 373 23.51 -14.53 23.49
C ASP A 373 22.32 -15.32 24.02
N THR A 374 22.58 -16.58 24.36
CA THR A 374 21.57 -17.51 24.89
C THR A 374 20.97 -17.07 26.23
N THR A 375 21.59 -16.12 26.95
CA THR A 375 21.02 -15.58 28.20
C THR A 375 19.76 -14.74 27.94
N LYS A 376 19.59 -14.24 26.71
CA LYS A 376 18.38 -13.53 26.27
C LYS A 376 17.23 -14.46 25.90
N MET A 377 17.44 -15.78 25.89
CA MET A 377 16.37 -16.74 25.57
C MET A 377 15.42 -16.92 26.75
N ILE A 378 14.14 -16.61 26.52
CA ILE A 378 13.07 -16.86 27.46
C ILE A 378 12.91 -18.38 27.60
N VAL A 379 13.08 -18.86 28.84
CA VAL A 379 13.06 -20.29 29.20
C VAL A 379 14.00 -21.14 28.33
N HIS A 380 15.07 -20.55 27.79
CA HIS A 380 16.03 -21.21 26.88
C HIS A 380 15.41 -21.77 25.59
N THR A 381 14.28 -21.19 25.14
CA THR A 381 13.53 -21.71 23.99
C THR A 381 13.31 -20.70 22.87
N PHE A 382 13.17 -19.41 23.18
CA PHE A 382 12.96 -18.39 22.15
C PHE A 382 13.44 -16.99 22.58
N VAL A 383 13.60 -16.09 21.59
CA VAL A 383 13.80 -14.65 21.78
C VAL A 383 12.79 -13.90 20.92
N ASP A 384 12.00 -13.05 21.55
CA ASP A 384 11.20 -12.04 20.85
C ASP A 384 12.07 -10.79 20.63
N THR A 385 12.37 -10.46 19.37
CA THR A 385 13.24 -9.30 19.05
C THR A 385 12.73 -8.56 17.83
N THR A 386 13.47 -7.54 17.38
CA THR A 386 13.28 -6.91 16.09
C THR A 386 14.53 -6.99 15.23
N PHE A 387 14.41 -6.84 13.89
CA PHE A 387 15.58 -6.82 13.00
C PHE A 387 16.63 -5.79 13.43
N ASP A 388 16.23 -4.60 13.89
CA ASP A 388 17.16 -3.55 14.34
C ASP A 388 17.90 -3.92 15.64
N LYS A 389 17.30 -4.81 16.45
CA LYS A 389 17.86 -5.28 17.72
C LYS A 389 18.52 -6.65 17.59
N LEU A 390 18.66 -7.18 16.37
CA LEU A 390 19.40 -8.44 16.16
C LEU A 390 20.86 -8.31 16.57
N GLU A 391 21.50 -7.16 16.33
CA GLU A 391 22.89 -6.92 16.73
C GLU A 391 23.07 -6.95 18.25
N GLU A 392 22.05 -6.56 19.02
CA GLU A 392 22.09 -6.70 20.48
C GLU A 392 22.06 -8.17 20.90
N CYS A 393 21.48 -9.05 20.08
CA CYS A 393 21.31 -10.47 20.38
C CYS A 393 22.48 -11.33 19.86
N VAL A 394 23.21 -10.86 18.85
CA VAL A 394 24.36 -11.57 18.27
C VAL A 394 25.62 -11.28 19.09
N ILE A 395 26.39 -12.33 19.39
CA ILE A 395 27.69 -12.17 20.03
C ILE A 395 28.69 -11.76 18.95
N ILE A 396 28.99 -10.47 18.86
CA ILE A 396 30.06 -9.97 18.01
C ILE A 396 31.37 -10.20 18.75
N ASP A 397 32.19 -11.15 18.28
CA ASP A 397 33.60 -11.20 18.66
C ASP A 397 34.26 -9.91 18.17
N LYS A 398 34.40 -8.94 19.07
CA LYS A 398 35.28 -7.79 18.84
C LYS A 398 36.71 -8.32 18.82
N LEU A 399 37.22 -8.55 17.61
CA LEU A 399 38.66 -8.66 17.35
C LEU A 399 39.35 -7.32 17.61
#